data_AF-A0A7S2UBT6-F1
#
_entry.id   AF-A0A7S2UBT6-F1
#
_cell.length_a   1.000
_cell.length_b   1.000
_cell.length_c   1.000
_cell.angle_alpha   90.00
_cell.angle_beta   90.00
_cell.angle_gamma   90.00
#
_symmetry.space_group_name_H-M   'P 1'
#
loop_
_entity.id
_entity.type
_entity.pdbx_description
1 polymer ?
#
loop_
_entity_poly.entity_id
_entity_poly.type
_entity_poly.pdbx_seq_one_letter_code
_entity_poly.pdbx_strand_id
1 'polypeptide(L)'
;IPVNVTAGLFQDAVRSYVSTNTSIFGDTITCWDVSGVDDMSYAFSALNNFNEPLWCWDVSSVTSMERMFDNATVFNQDLSVWNVSKVSSFAAMFYDASAFNQAINSWDVSTATNMNSMFDQATTFNQNISSWTVSNVIDMTQMFYGATSFNQGLNVWDVSSVTSMHLMFSDTAVFNEDITSWDVSSVTNMESMFQGAINYDKVMISWNVSSVTNMDWMFESAIAFQEELNGWDVSSVTSMEKMFSQADKFNKDLSSWEVSSVTSMGGMFEGADIFNQDLCSWAGKSPSLIETENMFNLTACDNPAEPVLSVGNSSHPHPGPFCHSC
;
A
#
# COMPACT_ATOMS: atom_id res chain seq x y z
N ILE A 1 -42.23 -16.62 6.46
CA ILE A 1 -41.43 -15.73 7.34
C ILE A 1 -39.99 -16.08 7.03
N PRO A 2 -39.14 -15.11 6.63
CA PRO A 2 -37.72 -15.38 6.45
C PRO A 2 -37.19 -16.02 7.74
N VAL A 3 -36.49 -17.15 7.62
CA VAL A 3 -35.81 -17.73 8.77
C VAL A 3 -34.58 -16.88 8.99
N ASN A 4 -34.44 -16.31 10.19
CA ASN A 4 -33.28 -15.50 10.53
C ASN A 4 -32.02 -16.37 10.54
N VAL A 5 -30.99 -15.92 9.82
CA VAL A 5 -29.66 -16.53 9.86
C VAL A 5 -28.95 -15.98 11.10
N THR A 6 -28.82 -16.80 12.13
CA THR A 6 -28.08 -16.39 13.34
C THR A 6 -26.59 -16.34 13.04
N ALA A 7 -25.84 -15.49 13.76
CA ALA A 7 -24.38 -15.37 13.61
C ALA A 7 -23.67 -16.75 13.64
N GLY A 8 -24.05 -17.63 14.57
CA GLY A 8 -23.46 -18.98 14.69
C GLY A 8 -23.78 -19.96 13.55
N LEU A 9 -24.79 -19.67 12.72
CA LEU A 9 -25.17 -20.51 11.57
C LEU A 9 -24.75 -19.91 10.23
N PHE A 10 -24.38 -18.62 10.19
CA PHE A 10 -24.17 -17.89 8.94
C PHE A 10 -23.14 -18.55 8.00
N GLN A 11 -21.94 -18.84 8.50
CA GLN A 11 -20.91 -19.46 7.66
C GLN A 11 -21.31 -20.84 7.15
N ASP A 12 -21.90 -21.68 8.00
CA ASP A 12 -22.35 -23.02 7.59
C ASP A 12 -23.50 -22.94 6.59
N ALA A 13 -24.39 -21.95 6.73
CA ALA A 13 -25.45 -21.66 5.78
C ALA A 13 -24.88 -21.30 4.41
N VAL A 14 -23.91 -20.40 4.36
CA VAL A 14 -23.25 -20.01 3.10
C VAL A 14 -22.54 -21.20 2.46
N ARG A 15 -21.73 -21.97 3.21
CA ARG A 15 -21.05 -23.17 2.69
C ARG A 15 -22.05 -24.23 2.16
N SER A 16 -23.15 -24.43 2.86
CA SER A 16 -24.23 -25.34 2.43
C SER A 16 -24.90 -24.87 1.15
N TYR A 17 -25.23 -23.58 1.05
CA TYR A 17 -25.83 -23.01 -0.15
C TYR A 17 -24.89 -23.10 -1.35
N VAL A 18 -23.62 -22.77 -1.20
CA VAL A 18 -22.64 -22.79 -2.28
C VAL A 18 -22.42 -24.22 -2.82
N SER A 19 -22.51 -25.24 -1.95
CA SER A 19 -22.33 -26.64 -2.36
C SER A 19 -23.58 -27.29 -2.93
N THR A 20 -24.78 -26.88 -2.49
CA THR A 20 -26.04 -27.56 -2.81
C THR A 20 -27.00 -26.73 -3.65
N ASN A 21 -26.77 -25.42 -3.76
CA ASN A 21 -27.69 -24.42 -4.28
C ASN A 21 -29.07 -24.45 -3.59
N THR A 22 -29.10 -24.85 -2.31
CA THR A 22 -30.32 -24.92 -1.50
C THR A 22 -30.06 -24.36 -0.10
N SER A 23 -31.09 -23.80 0.52
CA SER A 23 -31.00 -23.27 1.88
C SER A 23 -32.34 -23.34 2.60
N ILE A 24 -32.30 -23.57 3.91
CA ILE A 24 -33.48 -23.47 4.77
C ILE A 24 -33.92 -22.02 5.01
N PHE A 25 -33.09 -21.05 4.63
CA PHE A 25 -33.30 -19.62 4.83
C PHE A 25 -33.97 -18.95 3.61
N GLY A 26 -34.17 -19.68 2.51
CA GLY A 26 -34.86 -19.24 1.31
C GLY A 26 -34.37 -19.96 0.06
N ASP A 27 -35.14 -19.83 -1.03
CA ASP A 27 -34.84 -20.47 -2.32
C ASP A 27 -33.56 -19.90 -2.98
N THR A 28 -33.20 -18.65 -2.66
CA THR A 28 -31.99 -17.96 -3.14
C THR A 28 -31.29 -17.24 -2.00
N ILE A 29 -29.96 -17.11 -2.06
CA ILE A 29 -29.16 -16.37 -1.06
C ILE A 29 -29.47 -14.87 -1.01
N THR A 30 -30.03 -14.33 -2.09
CA THR A 30 -30.23 -12.89 -2.28
C THR A 30 -30.92 -12.18 -1.13
N CYS A 31 -31.97 -12.78 -0.57
CA CYS A 31 -32.78 -12.15 0.47
C CYS A 31 -32.85 -12.98 1.76
N TRP A 32 -31.72 -13.58 2.17
CA TRP A 32 -31.61 -14.11 3.52
C TRP A 32 -31.72 -12.99 4.55
N ASP A 33 -32.41 -13.27 5.66
CA ASP A 33 -32.45 -12.38 6.81
C ASP A 33 -31.16 -12.53 7.62
N VAL A 34 -30.19 -11.66 7.34
CA VAL A 34 -28.87 -11.60 7.99
C VAL A 34 -28.77 -10.48 9.04
N SER A 35 -29.90 -9.86 9.42
CA SER A 35 -29.94 -8.73 10.36
C SER A 35 -29.36 -9.05 11.76
N GLY A 36 -29.28 -10.34 12.10
CA GLY A 36 -28.70 -10.85 13.35
C GLY A 36 -27.25 -11.32 13.24
N VAL A 37 -26.59 -11.13 12.09
CA VAL A 37 -25.18 -11.49 11.87
C VAL A 37 -24.30 -10.28 12.19
N ASP A 38 -23.32 -10.48 13.05
CA ASP A 38 -22.34 -9.47 13.48
C ASP A 38 -20.94 -9.68 12.89
N ASP A 39 -20.65 -10.87 12.38
CA ASP A 39 -19.39 -11.23 11.71
C ASP A 39 -19.67 -11.96 10.38
N MET A 40 -19.25 -11.34 9.28
CA MET A 40 -19.35 -11.90 7.93
C MET A 40 -18.00 -12.33 7.37
N SER A 41 -16.98 -12.46 8.22
CA SER A 41 -15.64 -12.79 7.78
C SER A 41 -15.62 -14.13 7.03
N TYR A 42 -14.88 -14.18 5.92
CA TYR A 42 -14.69 -15.35 5.06
C TYR A 42 -15.97 -15.92 4.39
N ALA A 43 -17.11 -15.22 4.43
CA ALA A 43 -18.39 -15.78 3.97
C ALA A 43 -18.31 -16.38 2.56
N PHE A 44 -17.68 -15.66 1.63
CA PHE A 44 -17.54 -16.03 0.22
C PHE A 44 -16.07 -16.17 -0.20
N SER A 45 -15.16 -16.39 0.75
CA SER A 45 -13.74 -16.56 0.48
C SER A 45 -13.48 -17.78 -0.42
N ALA A 46 -12.61 -17.62 -1.42
CA ALA A 46 -12.24 -18.60 -2.44
C ALA A 46 -13.42 -19.13 -3.29
N LEU A 47 -14.53 -18.38 -3.36
CA LEU A 47 -15.66 -18.71 -4.22
C LEU A 47 -15.54 -18.00 -5.57
N ASN A 48 -14.60 -18.46 -6.39
CA ASN A 48 -14.19 -17.82 -7.64
C ASN A 48 -15.32 -17.66 -8.69
N ASN A 49 -16.47 -18.33 -8.52
CA ASN A 49 -17.63 -18.23 -9.41
C ASN A 49 -18.83 -17.52 -8.74
N PHE A 50 -18.69 -17.04 -7.51
CA PHE A 50 -19.79 -16.41 -6.78
C PHE A 50 -20.03 -14.99 -7.29
N ASN A 51 -21.25 -14.73 -7.76
CA ASN A 51 -21.69 -13.41 -8.21
C ASN A 51 -23.20 -13.22 -7.99
N GLU A 52 -23.76 -13.87 -6.97
CA GLU A 52 -25.19 -13.77 -6.67
C GLU A 52 -25.51 -12.41 -6.03
N PRO A 53 -26.63 -11.76 -6.40
CA PRO A 53 -26.99 -10.46 -5.84
C PRO A 53 -27.25 -10.54 -4.34
N LEU A 54 -26.83 -9.53 -3.57
CA LEU A 54 -26.95 -9.45 -2.10
C LEU A 54 -27.65 -8.15 -1.62
N TRP A 55 -28.37 -7.45 -2.51
CA TRP A 55 -28.96 -6.13 -2.23
C TRP A 55 -30.05 -6.13 -1.14
N CYS A 56 -30.60 -7.28 -0.79
CA CYS A 56 -31.63 -7.43 0.25
C CYS A 56 -31.04 -7.53 1.67
N TRP A 57 -29.74 -7.78 1.79
CA TRP A 57 -29.12 -8.06 3.08
C TRP A 57 -29.08 -6.82 3.97
N ASP A 58 -29.63 -6.94 5.19
CA ASP A 58 -29.43 -5.95 6.24
C ASP A 58 -28.14 -6.26 6.99
N VAL A 59 -27.05 -5.57 6.60
CA VAL A 59 -25.72 -5.72 7.20
C VAL A 59 -25.47 -4.71 8.33
N SER A 60 -26.49 -3.99 8.80
CA SER A 60 -26.33 -2.89 9.78
C SER A 60 -25.90 -3.33 11.19
N SER A 61 -25.86 -4.65 11.44
CA SER A 61 -25.33 -5.25 12.67
C SER A 61 -23.88 -5.73 12.55
N VAL A 62 -23.35 -5.79 11.32
CA VAL A 62 -22.03 -6.37 11.03
C VAL A 62 -20.92 -5.46 11.54
N THR A 63 -19.94 -6.06 12.19
CA THR A 63 -18.74 -5.42 12.75
C THR A 63 -17.46 -5.86 12.05
N SER A 64 -17.46 -7.02 11.39
CA SER A 64 -16.33 -7.56 10.64
C SER A 64 -16.77 -8.09 9.27
N MET A 65 -16.07 -7.65 8.22
CA MET A 65 -16.22 -8.16 6.84
C MET A 65 -14.90 -8.69 6.29
N GLU A 66 -14.00 -9.14 7.17
CA GLU A 66 -12.66 -9.59 6.79
C GLU A 66 -12.71 -10.73 5.78
N ARG A 67 -12.01 -10.58 4.65
CA ARG A 67 -11.93 -11.61 3.60
C ARG A 67 -13.29 -12.09 3.09
N MET A 68 -14.34 -11.27 3.20
CA MET A 68 -15.69 -11.69 2.83
C MET A 68 -15.79 -12.15 1.37
N PHE A 69 -15.10 -11.47 0.45
CA PHE A 69 -15.01 -11.77 -0.98
C PHE A 69 -13.58 -12.04 -1.45
N ASP A 70 -12.71 -12.47 -0.53
CA ASP A 70 -11.34 -12.87 -0.83
C ASP A 70 -11.32 -13.97 -1.92
N ASN A 71 -10.55 -13.78 -3.00
CA ASN A 71 -10.48 -14.66 -4.17
C ASN A 71 -11.83 -14.89 -4.88
N ALA A 72 -12.86 -14.07 -4.64
CA ALA A 72 -14.12 -14.13 -5.38
C ALA A 72 -13.98 -13.41 -6.73
N THR A 73 -13.14 -13.96 -7.62
CA THR A 73 -12.61 -13.28 -8.80
C THR A 73 -13.64 -12.73 -9.78
N VAL A 74 -14.86 -13.29 -9.83
CA VAL A 74 -15.95 -12.80 -10.70
C VAL A 74 -16.99 -11.94 -9.99
N PHE A 75 -16.85 -11.72 -8.68
CA PHE A 75 -17.83 -10.99 -7.89
C PHE A 75 -17.84 -9.50 -8.26
N ASN A 76 -19.01 -8.98 -8.64
CA ASN A 76 -19.18 -7.58 -9.06
C ASN A 76 -20.62 -7.08 -8.82
N GLN A 77 -21.23 -7.47 -7.69
CA GLN A 77 -22.60 -7.09 -7.36
C GLN A 77 -22.69 -5.76 -6.65
N ASP A 78 -23.75 -5.00 -6.93
CA ASP A 78 -24.00 -3.70 -6.31
C ASP A 78 -24.23 -3.84 -4.80
N LEU A 79 -23.38 -3.17 -4.01
CA LEU A 79 -23.40 -3.12 -2.55
C LEU A 79 -23.70 -1.72 -2.01
N SER A 80 -24.12 -0.77 -2.87
CA SER A 80 -24.31 0.63 -2.50
C SER A 80 -25.38 0.86 -1.42
N VAL A 81 -26.30 -0.09 -1.27
CA VAL A 81 -27.39 -0.08 -0.27
C VAL A 81 -26.98 -0.58 1.11
N TRP A 82 -25.78 -1.17 1.24
CA TRP A 82 -25.31 -1.71 2.52
C TRP A 82 -24.99 -0.60 3.51
N ASN A 83 -25.49 -0.76 4.74
CA ASN A 83 -25.11 0.09 5.86
C ASN A 83 -23.93 -0.55 6.59
N VAL A 84 -22.71 -0.08 6.31
CA VAL A 84 -21.46 -0.59 6.90
C VAL A 84 -20.96 0.25 8.09
N SER A 85 -21.78 1.15 8.64
CA SER A 85 -21.37 2.15 9.65
C SER A 85 -20.95 1.57 11.01
N LYS A 86 -20.97 0.25 11.19
CA LYS A 86 -20.50 -0.45 12.39
C LYS A 86 -19.30 -1.35 12.11
N VAL A 87 -18.91 -1.51 10.85
CA VAL A 87 -17.81 -2.37 10.47
C VAL A 87 -16.51 -1.70 10.87
N SER A 88 -15.74 -2.36 11.75
CA SER A 88 -14.42 -1.90 12.20
C SER A 88 -13.28 -2.50 11.37
N SER A 89 -13.50 -3.65 10.73
CA SER A 89 -12.49 -4.33 9.92
C SER A 89 -13.02 -4.69 8.53
N PHE A 90 -12.35 -4.15 7.51
CA PHE A 90 -12.52 -4.47 6.10
C PHE A 90 -11.32 -5.25 5.53
N ALA A 91 -10.48 -5.81 6.41
CA ALA A 91 -9.23 -6.46 6.03
C ALA A 91 -9.44 -7.47 4.91
N ALA A 92 -8.75 -7.28 3.79
CA ALA A 92 -8.78 -8.16 2.63
C ALA A 92 -10.21 -8.46 2.10
N MET A 93 -11.20 -7.60 2.33
CA MET A 93 -12.60 -7.86 1.95
C MET A 93 -12.75 -8.20 0.46
N PHE A 94 -12.01 -7.51 -0.42
CA PHE A 94 -11.98 -7.72 -1.87
C PHE A 94 -10.61 -8.16 -2.38
N TYR A 95 -9.80 -8.82 -1.54
CA TYR A 95 -8.51 -9.38 -1.95
C TYR A 95 -8.69 -10.31 -3.15
N ASP A 96 -8.01 -10.07 -4.26
CA ASP A 96 -8.13 -10.79 -5.53
C ASP A 96 -9.59 -10.94 -6.06
N ALA A 97 -10.48 -10.03 -5.68
CA ALA A 97 -11.81 -9.90 -6.29
C ALA A 97 -11.68 -9.12 -7.61
N SER A 98 -10.92 -9.69 -8.56
CA SER A 98 -10.42 -9.00 -9.75
C SER A 98 -11.48 -8.33 -10.63
N ALA A 99 -12.73 -8.81 -10.66
CA ALA A 99 -13.84 -8.20 -11.39
C ALA A 99 -14.60 -7.10 -10.63
N PHE A 100 -14.32 -6.88 -9.34
CA PHE A 100 -15.08 -5.95 -8.51
C PHE A 100 -14.80 -4.50 -8.87
N ASN A 101 -15.84 -3.77 -9.28
CA ASN A 101 -15.74 -2.35 -9.63
C ASN A 101 -17.07 -1.60 -9.38
N GLN A 102 -17.78 -1.96 -8.30
CA GLN A 102 -19.06 -1.34 -7.95
C GLN A 102 -18.91 -0.12 -7.07
N ALA A 103 -19.78 0.86 -7.27
CA ALA A 103 -19.76 2.11 -6.51
C ALA A 103 -20.09 1.85 -5.03
N ILE A 104 -19.14 2.20 -4.17
CA ILE A 104 -19.20 2.08 -2.70
C ILE A 104 -18.90 3.42 -2.01
N ASN A 105 -18.99 4.51 -2.75
CA ASN A 105 -18.76 5.86 -2.25
C ASN A 105 -19.80 6.32 -1.20
N SER A 106 -20.95 5.64 -1.14
CA SER A 106 -22.01 5.87 -0.16
C SER A 106 -21.74 5.24 1.22
N TRP A 107 -20.73 4.36 1.32
CA TRP A 107 -20.41 3.69 2.57
C TRP A 107 -19.89 4.68 3.63
N ASP A 108 -20.47 4.59 4.82
CA ASP A 108 -19.91 5.23 6.02
C ASP A 108 -18.87 4.29 6.63
N VAL A 109 -17.59 4.56 6.35
CA VAL A 109 -16.44 3.78 6.86
C VAL A 109 -15.80 4.43 8.08
N SER A 110 -16.45 5.42 8.72
CA SER A 110 -15.86 6.20 9.81
C SER A 110 -15.50 5.37 11.06
N THR A 111 -16.04 4.16 11.21
CA THR A 111 -15.70 3.23 12.30
C THR A 111 -14.53 2.31 11.98
N ALA A 112 -14.06 2.27 10.73
CA ALA A 112 -13.01 1.37 10.31
C ALA A 112 -11.68 1.73 10.99
N THR A 113 -11.03 0.72 11.56
CA THR A 113 -9.66 0.82 12.09
C THR A 113 -8.68 0.02 11.27
N ASN A 114 -9.15 -1.01 10.55
CA ASN A 114 -8.35 -1.88 9.71
C ASN A 114 -8.91 -1.95 8.27
N MET A 115 -8.10 -1.53 7.29
CA MET A 115 -8.39 -1.63 5.85
C MET A 115 -7.24 -2.32 5.09
N ASN A 116 -6.39 -3.08 5.78
CA ASN A 116 -5.24 -3.73 5.16
C ASN A 116 -5.69 -4.67 4.02
N SER A 117 -5.00 -4.61 2.90
CA SER A 117 -5.24 -5.43 1.70
C SER A 117 -6.68 -5.36 1.14
N MET A 118 -7.50 -4.36 1.48
CA MET A 118 -8.93 -4.35 1.13
C MET A 118 -9.19 -4.53 -0.39
N PHE A 119 -8.38 -3.89 -1.24
CA PHE A 119 -8.46 -3.97 -2.72
C PHE A 119 -7.18 -4.53 -3.34
N ASP A 120 -6.39 -5.27 -2.57
CA ASP A 120 -5.21 -5.98 -3.05
C ASP A 120 -5.61 -6.91 -4.20
N GLN A 121 -4.94 -6.81 -5.35
CA GLN A 121 -5.20 -7.53 -6.59
C GLN A 121 -6.63 -7.35 -7.16
N ALA A 122 -7.40 -6.36 -6.69
CA ALA A 122 -8.69 -5.98 -7.29
C ALA A 122 -8.46 -5.19 -8.60
N THR A 123 -7.92 -5.87 -9.61
CA THR A 123 -7.33 -5.27 -10.82
C THR A 123 -8.25 -4.34 -11.61
N THR A 124 -9.57 -4.50 -11.54
CA THR A 124 -10.54 -3.61 -12.22
C THR A 124 -11.10 -2.48 -11.36
N PHE A 125 -10.82 -2.47 -10.06
CA PHE A 125 -11.37 -1.48 -9.13
C PHE A 125 -10.83 -0.08 -9.43
N ASN A 126 -11.72 0.86 -9.74
CA ASN A 126 -11.38 2.26 -9.98
C ASN A 126 -12.53 3.21 -9.59
N GLN A 127 -13.27 2.87 -8.53
CA GLN A 127 -14.40 3.67 -8.08
C GLN A 127 -13.94 4.80 -7.17
N ASN A 128 -14.57 5.97 -7.32
CA ASN A 128 -14.28 7.12 -6.48
C ASN A 128 -14.67 6.83 -5.02
N ILE A 129 -13.70 6.86 -4.13
CA ILE A 129 -13.85 6.67 -2.68
C ILE A 129 -13.37 7.90 -1.87
N SER A 130 -13.26 9.06 -2.53
CA SER A 130 -12.81 10.30 -1.90
C SER A 130 -13.76 10.79 -0.79
N SER A 131 -15.00 10.31 -0.76
CA SER A 131 -16.00 10.66 0.26
C SER A 131 -15.83 9.89 1.60
N TRP A 132 -14.96 8.90 1.65
CA TRP A 132 -14.74 8.10 2.85
C TRP A 132 -14.05 8.89 3.95
N THR A 133 -14.53 8.73 5.19
CA THR A 133 -13.87 9.24 6.40
C THR A 133 -12.96 8.15 6.95
N VAL A 134 -11.64 8.27 6.74
CA VAL A 134 -10.64 7.25 7.12
C VAL A 134 -9.77 7.64 8.33
N SER A 135 -10.13 8.69 9.07
CA SER A 135 -9.32 9.26 10.17
C SER A 135 -9.04 8.29 11.33
N ASN A 136 -9.80 7.20 11.45
CA ASN A 136 -9.62 6.15 12.47
C ASN A 136 -8.82 4.94 11.98
N VAL A 137 -8.47 4.88 10.69
CA VAL A 137 -7.73 3.76 10.11
C VAL A 137 -6.27 3.83 10.56
N ILE A 138 -5.76 2.73 11.08
CA ILE A 138 -4.39 2.61 11.61
C ILE A 138 -3.46 1.88 10.63
N ASP A 139 -4.02 0.93 9.88
CA ASP A 139 -3.28 0.08 8.95
C ASP A 139 -3.91 0.09 7.54
N MET A 140 -3.13 0.57 6.57
CA MET A 140 -3.45 0.57 5.13
C MET A 140 -2.45 -0.27 4.32
N THR A 141 -1.74 -1.19 4.97
CA THR A 141 -0.79 -2.10 4.32
C THR A 141 -1.46 -2.81 3.14
N GLN A 142 -0.84 -2.77 1.96
CA GLN A 142 -1.30 -3.41 0.73
C GLN A 142 -2.70 -3.00 0.24
N MET A 143 -3.27 -1.89 0.73
CA MET A 143 -4.69 -1.55 0.47
C MET A 143 -5.06 -1.57 -1.03
N PHE A 144 -4.15 -1.13 -1.91
CA PHE A 144 -4.31 -1.13 -3.37
C PHE A 144 -3.19 -1.88 -4.10
N TYR A 145 -2.45 -2.77 -3.43
CA TYR A 145 -1.37 -3.53 -4.05
C TYR A 145 -1.88 -4.26 -5.30
N GLY A 146 -1.25 -4.04 -6.45
CA GLY A 146 -1.64 -4.65 -7.73
C GLY A 146 -3.05 -4.29 -8.24
N ALA A 147 -3.71 -3.26 -7.69
CA ALA A 147 -4.95 -2.70 -8.22
C ALA A 147 -4.68 -1.90 -9.50
N THR A 148 -4.32 -2.59 -10.58
CA THR A 148 -3.75 -2.02 -11.81
C THR A 148 -4.61 -1.00 -12.55
N SER A 149 -5.91 -0.90 -12.26
CA SER A 149 -6.80 0.13 -12.83
C SER A 149 -7.05 1.33 -11.91
N PHE A 150 -6.59 1.28 -10.65
CA PHE A 150 -6.92 2.27 -9.64
C PHE A 150 -6.18 3.60 -9.89
N ASN A 151 -6.93 4.68 -10.11
CA ASN A 151 -6.42 6.03 -10.29
C ASN A 151 -7.47 7.06 -9.83
N GLN A 152 -7.78 7.04 -8.53
CA GLN A 152 -8.75 7.96 -7.91
C GLN A 152 -8.08 8.91 -6.93
N GLY A 153 -8.55 10.15 -6.89
CA GLY A 153 -8.01 11.19 -6.00
C GLY A 153 -8.34 10.93 -4.54
N LEU A 154 -7.31 10.87 -3.70
CA LEU A 154 -7.42 10.59 -2.26
C LEU A 154 -6.89 11.73 -1.38
N ASN A 155 -6.55 12.88 -1.96
CA ASN A 155 -5.97 14.04 -1.25
C ASN A 155 -6.80 14.53 -0.05
N VAL A 156 -8.11 14.29 -0.05
CA VAL A 156 -9.04 14.69 1.03
C VAL A 156 -9.06 13.74 2.22
N TRP A 157 -8.41 12.58 2.13
CA TRP A 157 -8.33 11.63 3.25
C TRP A 157 -7.43 12.16 4.37
N ASP A 158 -7.91 12.02 5.60
CA ASP A 158 -7.12 12.21 6.81
C ASP A 158 -6.45 10.88 7.17
N VAL A 159 -5.15 10.77 6.88
CA VAL A 159 -4.32 9.58 7.16
C VAL A 159 -3.41 9.79 8.38
N SER A 160 -3.66 10.81 9.20
CA SER A 160 -2.78 11.18 10.33
C SER A 160 -2.65 10.09 11.41
N SER A 161 -3.59 9.13 11.47
CA SER A 161 -3.56 7.97 12.36
C SER A 161 -2.85 6.73 11.78
N VAL A 162 -2.51 6.73 10.48
CA VAL A 162 -1.92 5.56 9.80
C VAL A 162 -0.47 5.39 10.23
N THR A 163 -0.10 4.16 10.57
CA THR A 163 1.26 3.81 11.03
C THR A 163 2.06 3.00 10.01
N SER A 164 1.37 2.31 9.09
CA SER A 164 1.98 1.50 8.02
C SER A 164 1.31 1.77 6.69
N MET A 165 2.12 2.10 5.68
CA MET A 165 1.74 2.22 4.26
C MET A 165 2.50 1.21 3.38
N HIS A 166 3.05 0.16 4.00
CA HIS A 166 3.79 -0.91 3.32
C HIS A 166 2.99 -1.45 2.11
N LEU A 167 3.60 -1.45 0.92
CA LEU A 167 3.03 -1.90 -0.36
C LEU A 167 1.71 -1.22 -0.78
N MET A 168 1.28 -0.11 -0.17
CA MET A 168 -0.07 0.44 -0.35
C MET A 168 -0.45 0.68 -1.82
N PHE A 169 0.48 1.19 -2.63
CA PHE A 169 0.32 1.45 -4.07
C PHE A 169 1.31 0.66 -4.93
N SER A 170 1.90 -0.42 -4.40
CA SER A 170 2.82 -1.23 -5.22
C SER A 170 2.07 -1.88 -6.39
N ASP A 171 2.73 -1.96 -7.54
CA ASP A 171 2.20 -2.45 -8.82
C ASP A 171 0.92 -1.74 -9.32
N THR A 172 0.68 -0.49 -8.88
CA THR A 172 -0.41 0.36 -9.39
C THR A 172 0.03 1.20 -10.60
N ALA A 173 0.35 0.53 -11.71
CA ALA A 173 1.02 1.15 -12.86
C ALA A 173 0.39 2.46 -13.39
N VAL A 174 -0.93 2.65 -13.25
CA VAL A 174 -1.65 3.85 -13.73
C VAL A 174 -1.87 4.93 -12.67
N PHE A 175 -1.64 4.63 -11.38
CA PHE A 175 -1.88 5.56 -10.29
C PHE A 175 -0.94 6.77 -10.39
N ASN A 176 -1.52 7.96 -10.51
CA ASN A 176 -0.78 9.22 -10.55
C ASN A 176 -1.63 10.38 -10.02
N GLU A 177 -2.42 10.13 -8.98
CA GLU A 177 -3.27 11.13 -8.35
C GLU A 177 -2.56 11.88 -7.22
N ASP A 178 -3.03 13.07 -6.91
CA ASP A 178 -2.48 13.91 -5.86
C ASP A 178 -2.81 13.36 -4.46
N ILE A 179 -1.77 13.17 -3.64
CA ILE A 179 -1.83 12.79 -2.22
C ILE A 179 -0.88 13.67 -1.36
N THR A 180 -0.48 14.81 -1.89
CA THR A 180 0.56 15.68 -1.30
C THR A 180 0.12 16.39 -0.02
N SER A 181 -1.19 16.44 0.25
CA SER A 181 -1.80 16.99 1.46
C SER A 181 -1.90 16.03 2.64
N TRP A 182 -1.51 14.77 2.47
CA TRP A 182 -1.54 13.77 3.54
C TRP A 182 -0.58 14.13 4.69
N ASP A 183 -1.07 13.99 5.92
CA ASP A 183 -0.24 13.99 7.12
C ASP A 183 0.28 12.57 7.38
N VAL A 184 1.53 12.32 6.99
CA VAL A 184 2.21 11.02 7.16
C VAL A 184 3.11 10.97 8.40
N SER A 185 2.99 11.94 9.32
CA SER A 185 3.91 12.09 10.46
C SER A 185 3.90 10.92 11.46
N SER A 186 2.83 10.11 11.45
CA SER A 186 2.70 8.88 12.25
C SER A 186 3.21 7.62 11.57
N VAL A 187 3.53 7.67 10.26
CA VAL A 187 3.93 6.50 9.49
C VAL A 187 5.36 6.10 9.86
N THR A 188 5.56 4.82 10.18
CA THR A 188 6.87 4.25 10.49
C THR A 188 7.39 3.32 9.39
N ASN A 189 6.50 2.73 8.58
CA ASN A 189 6.86 1.81 7.49
C ASN A 189 6.28 2.27 6.14
N MET A 190 7.17 2.56 5.18
CA MET A 190 6.86 2.89 3.79
C MET A 190 7.49 1.92 2.78
N GLU A 191 7.92 0.74 3.25
CA GLU A 191 8.49 -0.33 2.42
C GLU A 191 7.61 -0.60 1.20
N SER A 192 8.21 -0.57 0.01
CA SER A 192 7.58 -0.78 -1.29
C SER A 192 6.33 0.06 -1.56
N MET A 193 6.09 1.19 -0.89
CA MET A 193 4.81 1.91 -1.01
C MET A 193 4.42 2.23 -2.47
N PHE A 194 5.38 2.57 -3.32
CA PHE A 194 5.23 2.89 -4.75
C PHE A 194 6.08 1.98 -5.66
N GLN A 195 6.49 0.81 -5.19
CA GLN A 195 7.21 -0.15 -6.03
C GLN A 195 6.39 -0.49 -7.28
N GLY A 196 6.95 -0.37 -8.49
CA GLY A 196 6.22 -0.64 -9.73
C GLY A 196 5.08 0.35 -10.06
N ALA A 197 4.96 1.47 -9.33
CA ALA A 197 4.02 2.55 -9.66
C ALA A 197 4.56 3.39 -10.83
N ILE A 198 4.60 2.78 -12.02
CA ILE A 198 5.31 3.25 -13.23
C ILE A 198 5.05 4.72 -13.57
N ASN A 199 3.82 5.21 -13.42
CA ASN A 199 3.43 6.57 -13.82
C ASN A 199 3.43 7.60 -12.69
N TYR A 200 3.74 7.20 -11.45
CA TYR A 200 3.62 8.08 -10.30
C TYR A 200 4.75 9.13 -10.28
N ASP A 201 4.37 10.42 -10.32
CA ASP A 201 5.28 11.57 -10.37
C ASP A 201 4.58 12.79 -9.73
N LYS A 202 4.52 12.79 -8.39
CA LYS A 202 3.83 13.81 -7.59
C LYS A 202 4.73 14.38 -6.50
N VAL A 203 4.70 15.70 -6.35
CA VAL A 203 5.56 16.48 -5.46
C VAL A 203 5.27 16.18 -3.97
N MET A 204 6.05 15.33 -3.32
CA MET A 204 5.83 14.92 -1.92
C MET A 204 6.78 15.61 -0.90
N ILE A 205 7.42 16.71 -1.30
CA ILE A 205 8.38 17.44 -0.44
C ILE A 205 7.77 17.96 0.87
N SER A 206 6.44 18.10 0.95
CA SER A 206 5.70 18.55 2.14
C SER A 206 5.50 17.47 3.20
N TRP A 207 5.72 16.20 2.87
CA TRP A 207 5.50 15.09 3.79
C TRP A 207 6.49 15.12 4.95
N ASN A 208 5.98 14.97 6.17
CA ASN A 208 6.82 14.77 7.35
C ASN A 208 7.14 13.28 7.52
N VAL A 209 8.31 12.86 7.05
CA VAL A 209 8.77 11.46 7.13
C VAL A 209 9.69 11.19 8.34
N SER A 210 9.78 12.10 9.32
CA SER A 210 10.72 11.99 10.44
C SER A 210 10.55 10.75 11.32
N SER A 211 9.38 10.11 11.25
CA SER A 211 9.05 8.89 12.01
C SER A 211 9.32 7.60 11.23
N VAL A 212 9.62 7.68 9.92
CA VAL A 212 9.81 6.52 9.06
C VAL A 212 11.14 5.85 9.39
N THR A 213 11.11 4.53 9.58
CA THR A 213 12.30 3.72 9.83
C THR A 213 12.66 2.81 8.65
N ASN A 214 11.68 2.43 7.83
CA ASN A 214 11.88 1.57 6.65
C ASN A 214 11.34 2.23 5.37
N MET A 215 12.22 2.39 4.37
CA MET A 215 11.93 2.88 3.02
C MET A 215 12.44 1.92 1.92
N ASP A 216 12.69 0.65 2.26
CA ASP A 216 13.17 -0.33 1.29
C ASP A 216 12.20 -0.44 0.11
N TRP A 217 12.73 -0.50 -1.11
CA TRP A 217 12.00 -0.62 -2.38
C TRP A 217 10.93 0.47 -2.64
N MET A 218 10.88 1.55 -1.86
CA MET A 218 9.74 2.49 -1.85
C MET A 218 9.37 3.01 -3.26
N PHE A 219 10.35 3.29 -4.11
CA PHE A 219 10.19 3.73 -5.50
C PHE A 219 10.88 2.79 -6.50
N GLU A 220 11.13 1.53 -6.14
CA GLU A 220 11.73 0.57 -7.08
C GLU A 220 10.85 0.44 -8.33
N SER A 221 11.43 0.55 -9.52
CA SER A 221 10.71 0.50 -10.80
C SER A 221 9.62 1.57 -10.98
N ALA A 222 9.65 2.66 -10.20
CA ALA A 222 8.81 3.84 -10.43
C ALA A 222 9.39 4.69 -11.57
N ILE A 223 9.27 4.21 -12.81
CA ILE A 223 9.95 4.72 -14.00
C ILE A 223 9.75 6.23 -14.23
N ALA A 224 8.56 6.76 -13.97
CA ALA A 224 8.27 8.18 -14.16
C ALA A 224 8.78 9.09 -13.04
N PHE A 225 9.14 8.54 -11.88
CA PHE A 225 9.39 9.30 -10.66
C PHE A 225 10.66 10.16 -10.77
N GLN A 226 10.50 11.47 -10.57
CA GLN A 226 11.59 12.45 -10.71
C GLN A 226 11.42 13.63 -9.75
N GLU A 227 10.84 13.41 -8.57
CA GLU A 227 10.46 14.50 -7.66
C GLU A 227 11.53 14.84 -6.62
N GLU A 228 11.59 16.11 -6.23
CA GLU A 228 12.53 16.60 -5.22
C GLU A 228 12.17 16.08 -3.82
N LEU A 229 13.17 15.53 -3.11
CA LEU A 229 13.01 14.93 -1.76
C LEU A 229 14.02 15.47 -0.73
N ASN A 230 14.84 16.46 -1.10
CA ASN A 230 15.94 16.98 -0.27
C ASN A 230 15.51 17.62 1.07
N GLY A 231 14.22 17.93 1.23
CA GLY A 231 13.61 18.47 2.44
C GLY A 231 13.09 17.42 3.42
N TRP A 232 13.12 16.13 3.06
CA TRP A 232 12.73 15.05 3.96
C TRP A 232 13.72 14.86 5.11
N ASP A 233 13.19 14.75 6.33
CA ASP A 233 13.97 14.33 7.50
C ASP A 233 14.04 12.80 7.55
N VAL A 234 15.13 12.25 7.04
CA VAL A 234 15.38 10.79 7.02
C VAL A 234 16.22 10.31 8.20
N SER A 235 16.40 11.13 9.25
CA SER A 235 17.32 10.82 10.36
C SER A 235 16.92 9.59 11.18
N SER A 236 15.66 9.16 11.12
CA SER A 236 15.15 7.94 11.75
C SER A 236 15.22 6.69 10.85
N VAL A 237 15.50 6.86 9.56
CA VAL A 237 15.49 5.75 8.60
C VAL A 237 16.69 4.83 8.86
N THR A 238 16.41 3.53 8.97
CA THR A 238 17.43 2.49 9.15
C THR A 238 17.68 1.69 7.87
N SER A 239 16.74 1.65 6.93
CA SER A 239 16.88 0.88 5.69
C SER A 239 16.27 1.62 4.49
N MET A 240 17.04 1.65 3.39
CA MET A 240 16.69 2.23 2.09
C MET A 240 17.16 1.31 0.94
N GLU A 241 17.17 -0.01 1.17
CA GLU A 241 17.55 -1.00 0.17
C GLU A 241 16.71 -0.80 -1.10
N LYS A 242 17.37 -0.65 -2.25
CA LYS A 242 16.70 -0.53 -3.56
C LYS A 242 15.63 0.56 -3.66
N MET A 243 15.67 1.57 -2.80
CA MET A 243 14.64 2.61 -2.73
C MET A 243 14.34 3.26 -4.09
N PHE A 244 15.34 3.47 -4.94
CA PHE A 244 15.22 4.03 -6.30
C PHE A 244 15.76 3.08 -7.39
N SER A 245 15.86 1.78 -7.10
CA SER A 245 16.28 0.77 -8.09
C SER A 245 15.38 0.84 -9.32
N GLN A 246 15.94 0.90 -10.53
CA GLN A 246 15.20 1.00 -11.80
C GLN A 246 14.24 2.20 -11.90
N ALA A 247 14.49 3.29 -11.15
CA ALA A 247 13.78 4.55 -11.29
C ALA A 247 14.42 5.39 -12.41
N ASP A 248 14.16 5.07 -13.67
CA ASP A 248 14.86 5.57 -14.87
C ASP A 248 14.96 7.10 -15.01
N LYS A 249 14.06 7.86 -14.39
CA LYS A 249 14.05 9.33 -14.44
C LYS A 249 14.57 10.00 -13.17
N PHE A 250 14.90 9.24 -12.13
CA PHE A 250 15.31 9.80 -10.87
C PHE A 250 16.76 10.30 -10.93
N ASN A 251 16.96 11.60 -10.71
CA ASN A 251 18.28 12.23 -10.67
C ASN A 251 18.27 13.48 -9.78
N LYS A 252 17.74 13.35 -8.57
CA LYS A 252 17.54 14.47 -7.64
C LYS A 252 18.58 14.48 -6.54
N ASP A 253 19.00 15.69 -6.16
CA ASP A 253 20.02 15.89 -5.14
C ASP A 253 19.50 15.45 -3.76
N LEU A 254 20.21 14.52 -3.13
CA LEU A 254 19.93 13.99 -1.80
C LEU A 254 21.06 14.27 -0.79
N SER A 255 22.01 15.14 -1.16
CA SER A 255 23.21 15.45 -0.37
C SER A 255 22.90 16.04 1.02
N SER A 256 21.69 16.59 1.21
CA SER A 256 21.22 17.14 2.49
C SER A 256 20.81 16.08 3.50
N TRP A 257 20.49 14.85 3.07
CA TRP A 257 19.96 13.81 3.94
C TRP A 257 20.90 13.45 5.10
N GLU A 258 20.32 13.19 6.28
CA GLU A 258 21.02 12.73 7.49
C GLU A 258 20.96 11.20 7.58
N VAL A 259 21.95 10.54 6.99
CA VAL A 259 21.98 9.08 6.80
C VAL A 259 22.66 8.31 7.94
N SER A 260 22.88 8.95 9.10
CA SER A 260 23.66 8.37 10.21
C SER A 260 23.00 7.20 10.94
N SER A 261 21.71 6.96 10.68
CA SER A 261 20.97 5.83 11.24
C SER A 261 20.84 4.67 10.25
N VAL A 262 21.20 4.87 8.98
CA VAL A 262 20.97 3.90 7.92
C VAL A 262 21.99 2.77 7.99
N THR A 263 21.49 1.53 8.05
CA THR A 263 22.29 0.31 8.07
C THR A 263 22.30 -0.43 6.73
N SER A 264 21.34 -0.15 5.83
CA SER A 264 21.31 -0.71 4.47
C SER A 264 20.91 0.32 3.40
N MET A 265 21.71 0.40 2.34
CA MET A 265 21.50 1.11 1.07
C MET A 265 21.86 0.20 -0.12
N GLY A 266 21.81 -1.13 0.06
CA GLY A 266 22.09 -2.09 -1.00
C GLY A 266 21.22 -1.80 -2.23
N GLY A 267 21.83 -1.67 -3.40
CA GLY A 267 21.14 -1.40 -4.66
C GLY A 267 20.29 -0.13 -4.69
N MET A 268 20.47 0.84 -3.79
CA MET A 268 19.58 2.01 -3.63
C MET A 268 19.28 2.73 -4.95
N PHE A 269 20.25 2.84 -5.85
CA PHE A 269 20.11 3.44 -7.19
C PHE A 269 20.41 2.44 -8.31
N GLU A 270 20.39 1.12 -8.04
CA GLU A 270 20.75 0.11 -9.05
C GLU A 270 19.85 0.23 -10.29
N GLY A 271 20.45 0.44 -11.46
CA GLY A 271 19.69 0.63 -12.71
C GLY A 271 18.92 1.94 -12.82
N ALA A 272 19.14 2.91 -11.93
CA ALA A 272 18.68 4.29 -12.16
C ALA A 272 19.59 4.96 -13.21
N ASP A 273 19.30 4.68 -14.49
CA ASP A 273 20.19 4.91 -15.64
C ASP A 273 20.79 6.32 -15.74
N ILE A 274 20.06 7.34 -15.30
CA ILE A 274 20.48 8.75 -15.40
C ILE A 274 20.98 9.34 -14.07
N PHE A 275 20.96 8.57 -12.98
CA PHE A 275 21.36 9.06 -11.67
C PHE A 275 22.85 9.40 -11.65
N ASN A 276 23.18 10.66 -11.35
CA ASN A 276 24.56 11.16 -11.32
C ASN A 276 24.72 12.35 -10.34
N GLN A 277 24.25 12.20 -9.10
CA GLN A 277 24.32 13.26 -8.08
C GLN A 277 25.53 13.13 -7.17
N ASP A 278 26.11 14.27 -6.75
CA ASP A 278 27.20 14.31 -5.77
C ASP A 278 26.66 14.07 -4.36
N LEU A 279 26.95 12.89 -3.83
CA LEU A 279 26.56 12.48 -2.48
C LEU A 279 27.75 12.41 -1.52
N CYS A 280 28.88 13.08 -1.82
CA CYS A 280 30.08 13.04 -0.97
C CYS A 280 29.86 13.53 0.47
N SER A 281 28.83 14.34 0.71
CA SER A 281 28.42 14.75 2.06
C SER A 281 28.03 13.56 2.95
N TRP A 282 27.63 12.42 2.37
CA TRP A 282 27.22 11.22 3.10
C TRP A 282 28.42 10.48 3.70
N ALA A 283 29.63 10.66 3.18
CA ALA A 283 30.84 9.99 3.65
C ALA A 283 31.16 10.27 5.13
N GLY A 284 30.82 11.47 5.62
CA GLY A 284 30.98 11.85 7.03
C GLY A 284 29.78 11.55 7.93
N LYS A 285 28.64 11.14 7.35
CA LYS A 285 27.39 10.87 8.06
C LYS A 285 27.10 9.38 8.19
N SER A 286 27.49 8.58 7.20
CA SER A 286 27.16 7.16 7.10
C SER A 286 27.81 6.33 8.21
N PRO A 287 27.11 5.34 8.79
CA PRO A 287 27.69 4.41 9.75
C PRO A 287 28.85 3.59 9.17
N SER A 288 29.75 3.13 10.03
CA SER A 288 30.92 2.33 9.58
C SER A 288 30.58 0.93 9.05
N LEU A 289 29.36 0.45 9.29
CA LEU A 289 28.89 -0.90 8.94
C LEU A 289 27.63 -0.88 8.06
N ILE A 290 27.44 0.17 7.25
CA ILE A 290 26.32 0.24 6.31
C ILE A 290 26.54 -0.69 5.10
N GLU A 291 25.51 -1.45 4.73
CA GLU A 291 25.51 -2.29 3.54
C GLU A 291 25.23 -1.44 2.30
N THR A 292 26.13 -1.46 1.31
CA THR A 292 26.07 -0.61 0.09
C THR A 292 26.32 -1.41 -1.19
N GLU A 293 26.15 -2.74 -1.14
CA GLU A 293 26.37 -3.62 -2.29
C GLU A 293 25.54 -3.15 -3.49
N ASN A 294 26.18 -3.02 -4.66
CA ASN A 294 25.54 -2.58 -5.91
C ASN A 294 24.81 -1.21 -5.86
N MET A 295 25.05 -0.37 -4.83
CA MET A 295 24.31 0.88 -4.62
C MET A 295 24.21 1.78 -5.86
N PHE A 296 25.27 1.86 -6.67
CA PHE A 296 25.36 2.66 -7.90
C PHE A 296 25.53 1.81 -9.17
N ASN A 297 25.28 0.50 -9.10
CA ASN A 297 25.41 -0.38 -10.26
C ASN A 297 24.47 0.09 -11.38
N LEU A 298 24.96 0.13 -12.63
CA LEU A 298 24.18 0.56 -13.80
C LEU A 298 23.61 1.99 -13.70
N THR A 299 24.29 2.91 -13.02
CA THR A 299 23.94 4.35 -12.99
C THR A 299 24.80 5.17 -13.96
N ALA A 300 24.47 6.46 -14.11
CA ALA A 300 25.31 7.44 -14.82
C ALA A 300 26.41 8.07 -13.93
N CYS A 301 26.67 7.51 -12.75
CA CYS A 301 27.70 8.00 -11.83
C CYS A 301 29.10 7.99 -12.47
N ASP A 302 29.84 9.08 -12.28
CA ASP A 302 31.24 9.17 -12.73
C ASP A 302 32.12 8.12 -12.03
N ASN A 303 31.78 7.75 -10.79
CA ASN A 303 32.44 6.70 -10.03
C ASN A 303 31.42 5.80 -9.30
N PRO A 304 30.94 4.72 -9.94
CA PRO A 304 29.91 3.83 -9.39
C PRO A 304 30.46 2.73 -8.48
N ALA A 305 31.74 2.81 -8.08
CA ALA A 305 32.32 1.81 -7.18
C ALA A 305 31.63 1.85 -5.81
N GLU A 306 31.66 0.72 -5.09
CA GLU A 306 31.10 0.64 -3.74
C GLU A 306 31.77 1.66 -2.80
N PRO A 307 31.00 2.42 -2.00
CA PRO A 307 31.54 3.37 -1.05
C PRO A 307 32.47 2.70 -0.03
N VAL A 308 33.70 3.22 0.09
CA VAL A 308 34.60 2.86 1.19
C VAL A 308 34.29 3.75 2.38
N LEU A 309 33.84 3.18 3.50
CA LEU A 309 33.30 3.93 4.64
C LEU A 309 34.30 4.10 5.79
N SER A 310 35.42 3.40 5.74
CA SER A 310 36.45 3.45 6.77
C SER A 310 37.79 3.88 6.18
N VAL A 311 38.45 4.82 6.85
CA VAL A 311 39.85 5.17 6.59
C VAL A 311 40.73 4.13 7.30
N GLY A 312 40.72 2.90 6.81
CA GLY A 312 41.70 1.90 7.22
C GLY A 312 43.11 2.37 6.86
N ASN A 313 44.15 1.69 7.37
CA ASN A 313 45.58 1.94 7.10
C ASN A 313 45.99 1.68 5.61
N SER A 314 45.01 1.78 4.70
CA SER A 314 45.07 1.55 3.27
C SER A 314 45.37 2.85 2.51
N SER A 315 45.83 2.71 1.28
CA SER A 315 46.22 3.79 0.37
C SER A 315 45.08 4.68 -0.12
N HIS A 316 43.86 4.53 0.38
CA HIS A 316 42.69 5.34 0.04
C HIS A 316 42.29 6.21 1.25
N PRO A 317 42.77 7.47 1.31
CA PRO A 317 42.64 8.33 2.50
C PRO A 317 41.25 8.98 2.66
N HIS A 318 40.29 8.74 1.76
CA HIS A 318 39.00 9.44 1.75
C HIS A 318 37.84 8.44 1.66
N PRO A 319 36.83 8.52 2.55
CA PRO A 319 35.63 7.73 2.42
C PRO A 319 34.82 8.14 1.18
N GLY A 320 34.30 7.16 0.43
CA GLY A 320 33.71 7.34 -0.90
C GLY A 320 34.19 6.25 -1.88
N PRO A 321 33.85 6.33 -3.17
CA PRO A 321 33.02 7.36 -3.79
C PRO A 321 31.56 7.26 -3.37
N PHE A 322 30.83 8.37 -3.48
CA PHE A 322 29.38 8.41 -3.35
C PHE A 322 28.83 8.98 -4.66
N CYS A 323 28.81 8.14 -5.70
CA CYS A 323 28.58 8.48 -7.12
C CYS A 323 29.70 9.34 -7.77
N HIS A 324 30.28 10.27 -7.01
CA HIS A 324 31.42 11.11 -7.37
C HIS A 324 32.63 10.83 -6.48
N SER A 325 33.81 11.27 -6.92
CA SER A 325 35.04 11.18 -6.12
C SER A 325 35.02 12.18 -4.95
N CYS A 326 35.16 11.62 -3.76
CA CYS A 326 35.49 12.30 -2.50
C CYS A 326 36.98 12.04 -2.19
#